data_AF-A0A1M5G1Q6-F1
#
_entry.id   AF-A0A1M5G1Q6-F1
#
_cell.length_a   1.000
_cell.length_b   1.000
_cell.length_c   1.000
_cell.angle_alpha   90.00
_cell.angle_beta   90.00
_cell.angle_gamma   90.00
#
_symmetry.space_group_name_H-M   'P 1'
#
loop_
_entity.id
_entity.type
_entity.pdbx_description
1 polymer ?
#
loop_
_entity_poly.entity_id
_entity_poly.type
_entity_poly.pdbx_seq_one_letter_code
_entity_poly.pdbx_strand_id
1 'polypeptide(L)'
;MAKETNAQQEGQSIADLQKEKAELISKIQAEEQNSAAKDEMIAELKSVLEQLKEAYAKINEEVAHLKNENASLHAGNTELQSTNEALERVNEDLTEKIEELSVPAAAAEAGKPEVLKVPEATFLVNKKKYAFIAPVFHFGGNRIVAETALADKALLEKLVAQGAGVIKEVK
;
A
#
# COMPACT_ATOMS: atom_id res chain seq x y z
N MET A 1 -40.24 66.34 83.82
CA MET A 1 -40.99 66.44 82.55
C MET A 1 -40.10 66.73 81.35
N ALA A 2 -39.60 67.94 81.06
CA ALA A 2 -38.83 68.19 79.82
C ALA A 2 -37.50 67.42 79.69
N LYS A 3 -36.80 67.14 80.80
CA LYS A 3 -35.55 66.35 80.80
C LYS A 3 -35.76 64.85 80.58
N GLU A 4 -36.89 64.29 80.99
CA GLU A 4 -37.19 62.85 80.83
C GLU A 4 -37.56 62.52 79.38
N THR A 5 -38.29 63.41 78.72
CA THR A 5 -38.65 63.26 77.30
C THR A 5 -37.44 63.30 76.37
N ASN A 6 -36.40 64.09 76.70
CA ASN A 6 -35.19 64.20 75.88
C ASN A 6 -34.29 62.96 76.00
N ALA A 7 -34.14 62.42 77.22
CA ALA A 7 -33.38 61.20 77.46
C ALA A 7 -34.02 59.96 76.83
N GLN A 8 -35.37 59.90 76.80
CA GLN A 8 -36.09 58.83 76.10
C GLN A 8 -35.92 58.93 74.58
N GLN A 9 -36.00 60.14 73.99
CA GLN A 9 -35.76 60.33 72.55
C GLN A 9 -34.32 59.97 72.13
N GLU A 10 -33.32 60.35 72.91
CA GLU A 10 -31.92 60.00 72.66
C GLU A 10 -31.67 58.49 72.78
N GLY A 11 -32.23 57.83 73.81
CA GLY A 11 -32.13 56.38 73.98
C GLY A 11 -32.77 55.60 72.83
N GLN A 12 -33.88 56.10 72.29
CA GLN A 12 -34.59 55.49 71.16
C GLN A 12 -33.80 55.66 69.85
N SER A 13 -33.21 56.83 69.62
CA SER A 13 -32.32 57.08 68.47
C SER A 13 -31.06 56.20 68.48
N ILE A 14 -30.49 55.92 69.66
CA ILE A 14 -29.34 55.02 69.78
C ILE A 14 -29.73 53.57 69.42
N ALA A 15 -30.90 53.11 69.85
CA ALA A 15 -31.37 51.76 69.54
C ALA A 15 -31.59 51.55 68.04
N ASP A 16 -32.16 52.55 67.34
CA ASP A 16 -32.37 52.51 65.90
C ASP A 16 -31.03 52.47 65.14
N LEU A 17 -30.05 53.29 65.54
CA LEU A 17 -28.70 53.27 64.96
C LEU A 17 -27.97 51.94 65.18
N GLN A 18 -28.15 51.31 66.34
CA GLN A 18 -27.58 49.98 66.61
C GLN A 18 -28.20 48.90 65.74
N LYS A 19 -29.52 48.97 65.49
CA LYS A 19 -30.21 48.06 64.58
C LYS A 19 -29.72 48.25 63.14
N GLU A 20 -29.64 49.48 62.66
CA GLU A 20 -29.12 49.79 61.31
C GLU A 20 -27.68 49.30 61.14
N LYS A 21 -26.83 49.51 62.16
CA LYS A 21 -25.45 48.99 62.16
C LYS A 21 -25.42 47.47 62.02
N ALA A 22 -26.27 46.74 62.74
CA ALA A 22 -26.32 45.28 62.66
C ALA A 22 -26.77 44.80 61.26
N GLU A 23 -27.75 45.47 60.67
CA GLU A 23 -28.21 45.18 59.31
C GLU A 23 -27.12 45.44 58.26
N LEU A 24 -26.39 46.56 58.39
CA LEU A 24 -25.27 46.88 57.50
C LEU A 24 -24.13 45.85 57.62
N ILE A 25 -23.78 45.43 58.85
CA ILE A 25 -22.78 44.38 59.07
C ILE A 25 -23.20 43.07 58.38
N SER A 26 -24.47 42.68 58.53
CA SER A 26 -24.98 41.47 57.87
C SER A 26 -24.93 41.56 56.34
N LYS A 27 -25.25 42.73 55.77
CA LYS A 27 -25.11 42.96 54.32
C LYS A 27 -23.67 42.90 53.84
N ILE A 28 -22.73 43.48 54.58
CA ILE A 28 -21.30 43.42 54.26
C ILE A 28 -20.82 41.98 54.22
N GLN A 29 -21.15 41.18 55.25
CA GLN A 29 -20.76 39.77 55.31
C GLN A 29 -21.33 38.95 54.14
N ALA A 30 -22.58 39.21 53.75
CA ALA A 30 -23.19 38.55 52.60
C ALA A 30 -22.48 38.92 51.29
N GLU A 31 -22.11 40.19 51.11
CA GLU A 31 -21.40 40.63 49.90
C GLU A 31 -19.95 40.12 49.86
N GLU A 32 -19.27 40.02 51.00
CA GLU A 32 -17.94 39.41 51.11
C GLU A 32 -17.98 37.93 50.70
N GLN A 33 -18.98 37.18 51.16
CA GLN A 33 -19.19 35.79 50.75
C GLN A 33 -19.48 35.67 49.25
N ASN A 34 -20.30 36.58 48.71
CA ASN A 34 -20.61 36.63 47.28
C ASN A 34 -19.36 36.96 46.43
N SER A 35 -18.50 37.87 46.90
CA SER A 35 -17.24 38.20 46.24
C SER A 35 -16.31 36.99 46.22
N ALA A 36 -16.15 36.31 47.36
CA ALA A 36 -15.31 35.10 47.45
C ALA A 36 -15.78 34.00 46.49
N ALA A 37 -17.10 33.75 46.42
CA ALA A 37 -17.67 32.79 45.48
C ALA A 37 -17.42 33.15 44.00
N LYS A 38 -17.50 34.45 43.66
CA LYS A 38 -17.17 34.92 42.31
C LYS A 38 -15.70 34.74 41.97
N ASP A 39 -14.80 35.00 42.93
CA ASP A 39 -13.36 34.83 42.74
C ASP A 39 -12.99 33.35 42.52
N GLU A 40 -13.62 32.44 43.26
CA GLU A 40 -13.48 30.99 43.04
C GLU A 40 -13.94 30.58 41.64
N MET A 41 -15.12 31.07 41.22
CA MET A 41 -15.65 30.79 39.88
C MET A 41 -14.77 31.36 38.77
N ILE A 42 -14.16 32.53 38.96
CA ILE A 42 -13.18 33.10 38.02
C ILE A 42 -11.94 32.21 37.92
N ALA A 43 -11.44 31.69 39.05
CA ALA A 43 -10.29 30.79 39.06
C ALA A 43 -10.58 29.49 38.31
N GLU A 44 -11.78 28.92 38.52
CA GLU A 44 -12.22 27.71 37.82
C GLU A 44 -12.35 27.95 36.31
N LEU A 45 -13.01 29.04 35.90
CA LEU A 45 -13.14 29.40 34.48
C LEU A 45 -11.78 29.59 33.79
N LYS A 46 -10.81 30.21 34.48
CA LYS A 46 -9.43 30.33 33.96
C LYS A 46 -8.77 28.97 33.77
N SER A 47 -8.94 28.06 34.73
CA SER A 47 -8.42 26.70 34.63
C SER A 47 -9.00 25.94 33.44
N VAL A 48 -10.33 25.98 33.27
CA VAL A 48 -11.03 25.34 32.15
C VAL A 48 -10.58 25.93 30.81
N LEU A 49 -10.43 27.25 30.73
CA LEU A 49 -9.99 27.93 29.52
C LEU A 49 -8.59 27.48 29.09
N GLU A 50 -7.69 27.24 30.04
CA GLU A 50 -6.34 26.79 29.73
C GLU A 50 -6.29 25.32 29.30
N GLN A 51 -7.07 24.46 29.96
CA GLN A 51 -7.26 23.08 29.50
C GLN A 51 -7.82 23.04 28.06
N LEU A 52 -8.77 23.92 27.74
CA LEU A 52 -9.37 24.00 26.41
C LEU A 52 -8.36 24.46 25.35
N LYS A 53 -7.50 25.43 25.67
CA LYS A 53 -6.41 25.85 24.76
C LYS A 53 -5.43 24.72 24.48
N GLU A 54 -5.03 23.97 25.50
CA GLU A 54 -4.14 22.83 25.35
C GLU A 54 -4.77 21.74 24.48
N ALA A 55 -6.05 21.42 24.71
CA ALA A 55 -6.78 20.46 23.90
C ALA A 55 -6.89 20.92 22.44
N TYR A 56 -7.18 22.21 22.21
CA TYR A 56 -7.26 22.78 20.88
C TYR A 56 -5.92 22.74 20.13
N ALA A 57 -4.81 23.02 20.82
CA ALA A 57 -3.47 22.92 20.25
C ALA A 57 -3.16 21.48 19.79
N LYS A 58 -3.44 20.49 20.64
CA LYS A 58 -3.25 19.06 20.31
C LYS A 58 -4.08 18.63 19.09
N ILE A 59 -5.36 19.01 19.05
CA ILE A 59 -6.24 18.70 17.92
C ILE A 59 -5.68 19.32 16.62
N ASN A 60 -5.19 20.56 16.66
CA ASN A 60 -4.61 21.20 15.48
C ASN A 60 -3.33 20.50 15.00
N GLU A 61 -2.47 20.05 15.91
CA GLU A 61 -1.29 19.24 15.57
C GLU A 61 -1.69 17.93 14.90
N GLU A 62 -2.69 17.24 15.44
CA GLU A 62 -3.20 15.98 14.88
C GLU A 62 -3.85 16.17 13.50
N VAL A 63 -4.61 17.25 13.30
CA VAL A 63 -5.17 17.61 12.00
C VAL A 63 -4.05 17.88 10.98
N ALA A 64 -2.99 18.59 11.38
CA ALA A 64 -1.85 18.84 10.50
C ALA A 64 -1.13 17.54 10.13
N HIS A 65 -0.93 16.64 11.10
CA HIS A 65 -0.34 15.32 10.88
C HIS A 65 -1.17 14.50 9.88
N LEU A 66 -2.47 14.33 10.14
CA LEU A 66 -3.37 13.54 9.28
C LEU A 66 -3.48 14.11 7.86
N LYS A 67 -3.40 15.43 7.71
CA LYS A 67 -3.37 16.07 6.39
C LYS A 67 -2.12 15.71 5.61
N ASN A 68 -0.96 15.70 6.27
CA ASN A 68 0.31 15.32 5.63
C ASN A 68 0.34 13.83 5.27
N GLU A 69 -0.16 12.97 6.16
CA GLU A 69 -0.26 11.53 5.92
C GLU A 69 -1.17 11.23 4.72
N ASN A 70 -2.34 11.86 4.64
CA ASN A 70 -3.22 11.74 3.48
C ASN A 70 -2.57 12.19 2.18
N ALA A 71 -1.81 13.30 2.20
CA ALA A 71 -1.08 13.76 1.02
C ALA A 71 -0.02 12.73 0.57
N SER A 72 0.70 12.13 1.51
CA SER A 72 1.68 11.08 1.23
C SER A 72 1.03 9.83 0.66
N LEU A 73 -0.09 9.37 1.24
CA LEU A 73 -0.84 8.22 0.74
C LEU A 73 -1.38 8.47 -0.66
N HIS A 74 -1.88 9.68 -0.93
CA HIS A 74 -2.38 10.04 -2.25
C HIS A 74 -1.27 10.05 -3.32
N ALA A 75 -0.08 10.57 -2.97
CA ALA A 75 1.09 10.52 -3.84
C ALA A 75 1.49 9.06 -4.15
N GLY A 76 1.57 8.21 -3.12
CA GLY A 76 1.87 6.78 -3.29
C GLY A 76 0.85 6.06 -4.17
N ASN A 77 -0.45 6.33 -4.00
CA ASN A 77 -1.49 5.77 -4.87
C ASN A 77 -1.32 6.19 -6.34
N THR A 78 -0.93 7.43 -6.58
CA THR A 78 -0.70 7.95 -7.95
C THR A 78 0.49 7.25 -8.61
N GLU A 79 1.56 7.00 -7.85
CA GLU A 79 2.74 6.28 -8.33
C GLU A 79 2.43 4.79 -8.63
N LEU A 80 1.68 4.13 -7.74
CA LEU A 80 1.21 2.76 -7.95
C LEU A 80 0.31 2.64 -9.18
N GLN A 81 -0.61 3.59 -9.36
CA GLN A 81 -1.46 3.61 -10.56
C GLN A 81 -0.62 3.77 -11.83
N SER A 82 0.33 4.70 -11.84
CA SER A 82 1.23 4.91 -12.99
C SER A 82 2.05 3.65 -13.30
N THR A 83 2.50 2.93 -12.26
CA THR A 83 3.24 1.68 -12.41
C THR A 83 2.36 0.58 -12.98
N ASN A 84 1.11 0.47 -12.53
CA ASN A 84 0.16 -0.50 -13.07
C ASN A 84 -0.14 -0.24 -14.55
N GLU A 85 -0.39 1.02 -14.93
CA GLU A 85 -0.61 1.39 -16.34
C GLU A 85 0.62 1.06 -17.21
N ALA A 86 1.83 1.24 -16.68
CA ALA A 86 3.05 0.84 -17.40
C ALA A 86 3.16 -0.68 -17.56
N LEU A 87 2.82 -1.46 -16.53
CA LEU A 87 2.80 -2.92 -16.60
C LEU A 87 1.71 -3.45 -17.54
N GLU A 88 0.54 -2.82 -17.57
CA GLU A 88 -0.53 -3.15 -18.52
C GLU A 88 -0.05 -2.98 -19.96
N ARG A 89 0.60 -1.85 -20.29
CA ARG A 89 1.20 -1.64 -21.62
C ARG A 89 2.25 -2.72 -21.96
N VAL A 90 3.12 -3.07 -21.02
CA VAL A 90 4.11 -4.14 -21.24
C VAL A 90 3.42 -5.48 -21.49
N ASN A 91 2.34 -5.77 -20.77
CA ASN A 91 1.58 -7.00 -20.98
C ASN A 91 0.87 -7.01 -22.35
N GLU A 92 0.33 -5.88 -22.79
CA GLU A 92 -0.23 -5.70 -24.13
C GLU A 92 0.85 -5.97 -25.21
N ASP A 93 2.00 -5.28 -25.13
CA ASP A 93 3.14 -5.46 -26.05
C ASP A 93 3.62 -6.93 -26.11
N LEU A 94 3.72 -7.59 -24.95
CA LEU A 94 4.11 -9.00 -24.88
C LEU A 94 3.05 -9.92 -25.47
N THR A 95 1.77 -9.61 -25.27
CA THR A 95 0.65 -10.37 -25.84
C THR A 95 0.67 -10.26 -27.35
N GLU A 96 0.81 -9.05 -27.91
CA GLU A 96 0.95 -8.83 -29.35
C GLU A 96 2.15 -9.62 -29.90
N LYS A 97 3.30 -9.57 -29.23
CA LYS A 97 4.49 -10.30 -29.65
C LYS A 97 4.33 -11.82 -29.61
N ILE A 98 3.60 -12.33 -28.61
CA ILE A 98 3.24 -13.75 -28.56
C ILE A 98 2.33 -14.08 -29.73
N GLU A 99 1.31 -13.27 -30.02
CA GLU A 99 0.43 -13.47 -31.16
C GLU A 99 1.20 -13.46 -32.47
N GLU A 100 2.08 -12.50 -32.71
CA GLU A 100 2.96 -12.44 -33.88
C GLU A 100 3.83 -13.70 -34.05
N LEU A 101 4.42 -14.19 -32.96
CA LEU A 101 5.24 -15.41 -32.97
C LEU A 101 4.39 -16.70 -33.03
N SER A 102 3.11 -16.62 -32.67
CA SER A 102 2.13 -17.71 -32.68
C SER A 102 1.29 -17.72 -33.97
N VAL A 103 1.35 -16.66 -34.80
CA VAL A 103 0.88 -16.72 -36.19
C VAL A 103 1.67 -17.84 -36.85
N PRO A 104 0.98 -18.88 -37.35
CA PRO A 104 1.59 -20.17 -37.20
C PRO A 104 2.52 -20.43 -38.39
N ALA A 105 3.43 -21.35 -38.14
CA ALA A 105 3.84 -22.38 -39.08
C ALA A 105 2.65 -23.10 -39.82
N ALA A 106 1.44 -22.53 -39.87
CA ALA A 106 0.23 -22.99 -40.54
C ALA A 106 0.21 -22.67 -42.04
N ALA A 107 1.20 -21.96 -42.56
CA ALA A 107 1.48 -22.02 -43.99
C ALA A 107 2.21 -23.32 -44.41
N ALA A 108 2.63 -24.18 -43.47
CA ALA A 108 3.40 -25.40 -43.77
C ALA A 108 2.67 -26.73 -43.49
N GLU A 109 1.52 -26.75 -42.81
CA GLU A 109 0.80 -27.99 -42.45
C GLU A 109 -0.55 -28.08 -43.18
N ALA A 110 -0.52 -28.00 -44.52
CA ALA A 110 -1.56 -28.55 -45.38
C ALA A 110 -1.04 -29.86 -45.99
N GLY A 111 -0.77 -30.84 -45.14
CA GLY A 111 -0.37 -32.18 -45.55
C GLY A 111 -0.85 -33.17 -44.51
N LYS A 112 -1.54 -34.22 -44.95
CA LYS A 112 -1.91 -35.39 -44.14
C LYS A 112 -0.76 -35.82 -43.22
N PRO A 113 -1.01 -36.48 -42.06
CA PRO A 113 0.07 -37.05 -41.26
C PRO A 113 0.84 -38.07 -42.11
N GLU A 114 1.92 -37.63 -42.72
CA GLU A 114 2.86 -38.48 -43.42
C GLU A 114 3.53 -39.28 -42.32
N VAL A 115 3.27 -40.59 -42.30
CA VAL A 115 3.90 -41.50 -41.34
C VAL A 115 5.39 -41.50 -41.66
N LEU A 116 6.13 -40.60 -41.02
CA LEU A 116 7.57 -40.47 -41.20
C LEU A 116 8.22 -41.78 -40.76
N LYS A 117 8.84 -42.48 -41.72
CA LYS A 117 9.57 -43.73 -41.47
C LYS A 117 11.01 -43.41 -41.10
N VAL A 118 11.61 -44.29 -40.30
CA VAL A 118 13.05 -44.21 -40.01
C VAL A 118 13.79 -44.37 -41.35
N PRO A 119 14.69 -43.45 -41.70
CA PRO A 119 15.51 -43.60 -42.90
C PRO A 119 16.29 -44.91 -42.86
N GLU A 120 16.21 -45.68 -43.94
CA GLU A 120 17.06 -46.87 -44.12
C GLU A 120 18.50 -46.50 -44.49
N ALA A 121 18.73 -45.24 -44.87
CA ALA A 121 20.03 -44.74 -45.25
C ALA A 121 21.00 -44.72 -44.05
N THR A 122 22.25 -45.03 -44.36
CA THR A 122 23.34 -45.02 -43.40
C THR A 122 24.36 -43.95 -43.75
N PHE A 123 25.00 -43.38 -42.75
CA PHE A 123 26.04 -42.37 -42.94
C PHE A 123 27.36 -42.78 -42.28
N LEU A 124 28.47 -42.18 -42.72
CA LEU A 124 29.82 -42.48 -42.24
C LEU A 124 30.37 -41.30 -41.43
N VAL A 125 30.80 -41.58 -40.20
CA VAL A 125 31.57 -40.66 -39.37
C VAL A 125 32.81 -41.41 -38.89
N ASN A 126 34.00 -40.85 -39.12
CA ASN A 126 35.27 -41.46 -38.68
C ASN A 126 35.44 -42.94 -39.08
N LYS A 127 35.10 -43.29 -40.33
CA LYS A 127 35.14 -44.65 -40.91
C LYS A 127 34.19 -45.66 -40.25
N LYS A 128 33.33 -45.23 -39.34
CA LYS A 128 32.25 -46.03 -38.74
C LYS A 128 30.92 -45.68 -39.39
N LYS A 129 30.10 -46.71 -39.59
CA LYS A 129 28.79 -46.60 -40.25
C LYS A 129 27.69 -46.49 -39.20
N TYR A 130 26.78 -45.56 -39.38
CA TYR A 130 25.68 -45.31 -38.47
C TYR A 130 24.34 -45.26 -39.21
N ALA A 131 23.26 -45.59 -38.51
CA ALA A 131 21.88 -45.46 -38.98
C ALA A 131 21.04 -44.77 -37.92
N PHE A 132 20.02 -44.02 -38.36
CA PHE A 132 19.01 -43.50 -37.44
C PHE A 132 18.12 -44.64 -36.92
N ILE A 133 17.58 -44.48 -35.71
CA ILE A 133 16.60 -45.41 -35.12
C ILE A 133 15.22 -44.77 -34.91
N ALA A 134 15.12 -43.46 -35.11
CA ALA A 134 13.89 -42.69 -35.01
C ALA A 134 13.73 -41.80 -36.25
N PRO A 135 12.50 -41.62 -36.76
CA PRO A 135 12.24 -40.78 -37.93
C PRO A 135 12.43 -39.29 -37.61
N VAL A 136 12.22 -38.90 -36.35
CA VAL A 136 12.31 -37.53 -35.84
C VAL A 136 12.90 -37.59 -34.44
N PHE A 137 13.75 -36.62 -34.11
CA PHE A 137 14.34 -36.50 -32.78
C PHE A 137 14.58 -35.04 -32.40
N HIS A 138 14.90 -34.81 -31.12
CA HIS A 138 15.31 -33.50 -30.64
C HIS A 138 16.81 -33.49 -30.37
N PHE A 139 17.51 -32.44 -30.82
CA PHE A 139 18.92 -32.25 -30.55
C PHE A 139 19.23 -30.75 -30.49
N GLY A 140 19.89 -30.31 -29.42
CA GLY A 140 20.20 -28.89 -29.20
C GLY A 140 18.96 -27.98 -29.10
N GLY A 141 17.83 -28.49 -28.57
CA GLY A 141 16.57 -27.76 -28.45
C GLY A 141 15.71 -27.72 -29.72
N ASN A 142 16.22 -28.22 -30.85
CA ASN A 142 15.51 -28.23 -32.13
C ASN A 142 14.94 -29.61 -32.46
N ARG A 143 13.75 -29.65 -33.05
CA ARG A 143 13.16 -30.85 -33.66
C ARG A 143 13.77 -31.07 -35.04
N ILE A 144 14.34 -32.26 -35.28
CA ILE A 144 15.07 -32.62 -36.48
C ILE A 144 14.46 -33.88 -37.10
N VAL A 145 14.24 -33.86 -38.43
CA VAL A 145 13.82 -35.05 -39.20
C VAL A 145 15.06 -35.81 -39.65
N ALA A 146 15.12 -37.11 -39.39
CA ALA A 146 16.30 -37.94 -39.65
C ALA A 146 16.73 -37.91 -41.14
N GLU A 147 15.78 -37.89 -42.07
CA GLU A 147 16.06 -37.79 -43.50
C GLU A 147 16.82 -36.50 -43.84
N THR A 148 16.40 -35.37 -43.27
CA THR A 148 17.06 -34.08 -43.49
C THR A 148 18.43 -34.01 -42.82
N ALA A 149 18.61 -34.69 -41.69
CA ALA A 149 19.89 -34.74 -40.97
C ALA A 149 20.98 -35.48 -41.77
N LEU A 150 20.62 -36.39 -42.67
CA LEU A 150 21.58 -37.11 -43.52
C LEU A 150 22.39 -36.16 -44.44
N ALA A 151 21.84 -34.99 -44.77
CA ALA A 151 22.51 -34.00 -45.59
C ALA A 151 23.50 -33.11 -44.79
N ASP A 152 23.38 -33.05 -43.46
CA ASP A 152 24.19 -32.18 -42.60
C ASP A 152 25.32 -32.96 -41.92
N LYS A 153 26.48 -32.97 -42.57
CA LYS A 153 27.67 -33.66 -42.05
C LYS A 153 28.10 -33.15 -40.66
N ALA A 154 27.99 -31.84 -40.38
CA ALA A 154 28.41 -31.27 -39.11
C ALA A 154 27.49 -31.71 -37.97
N LEU A 155 26.18 -31.81 -38.24
CA LEU A 155 25.22 -32.39 -37.32
C LEU A 155 25.50 -33.88 -37.08
N LEU A 156 25.73 -34.67 -38.13
CA LEU A 156 26.03 -36.11 -37.99
C LEU A 156 27.29 -36.36 -37.15
N GLU A 157 28.34 -35.57 -37.34
CA GLU A 157 29.55 -35.63 -36.51
C GLU A 157 29.27 -35.30 -35.04
N LYS A 158 28.44 -34.28 -34.78
CA LYS A 158 28.03 -33.91 -33.41
C LYS A 158 27.18 -35.00 -32.75
N LEU A 159 26.24 -35.61 -33.47
CA LEU A 159 25.41 -36.70 -32.96
C LEU A 159 26.26 -37.89 -32.54
N VAL A 160 27.26 -38.26 -33.34
CA VAL A 160 28.20 -39.34 -33.01
C VAL A 160 29.11 -38.95 -31.85
N ALA A 161 29.69 -37.74 -31.87
CA ALA A 161 30.60 -37.27 -30.82
C ALA A 161 29.92 -37.18 -29.45
N GLN A 162 28.64 -36.81 -29.40
CA GLN A 162 27.85 -36.70 -28.17
C GLN A 162 27.14 -38.00 -27.79
N GLY A 163 27.27 -39.08 -28.58
CA GLY A 163 26.61 -40.35 -28.31
C GLY A 163 25.09 -40.23 -28.30
N ALA A 164 24.52 -39.48 -29.24
CA ALA A 164 23.09 -39.23 -29.29
C ALA A 164 22.32 -40.56 -29.43
N GLY A 165 21.37 -40.83 -28.52
CA GLY A 165 20.59 -42.09 -28.47
C GLY A 165 19.61 -42.30 -29.63
N VAL A 166 19.74 -41.54 -30.71
CA VAL A 166 18.87 -41.52 -31.90
C VAL A 166 19.54 -42.16 -33.11
N ILE A 167 20.82 -42.55 -32.96
CA ILE A 167 21.64 -43.23 -33.96
C ILE A 167 22.26 -44.49 -33.36
N LYS A 168 22.52 -45.49 -34.20
CA LYS A 168 23.23 -46.72 -33.82
C LYS A 168 24.37 -47.01 -34.79
N GLU A 169 25.51 -47.48 -34.28
CA GLU A 169 26.59 -48.00 -35.11
C GLU A 169 26.11 -49.32 -35.76
N VAL A 170 26.24 -49.41 -37.08
CA VAL A 170 25.88 -50.58 -37.87
C VAL A 170 27.16 -51.22 -38.37
N LYS A 171 27.28 -52.54 -38.16
CA LYS A 171 28.43 -53.32 -38.62
C LYS A 171 28.36 -53.59 -40.12
#